data_AF-A0A812SI20-F1
#
_entry.id   AF-A0A812SI20-F1
#
_cell.length_a   1.000
_cell.length_b   1.000
_cell.length_c   1.000
_cell.angle_alpha   90.00
_cell.angle_beta   90.00
_cell.angle_gamma   90.00
#
_symmetry.space_group_name_H-M   'P 1'
#
loop_
_entity.id
_entity.type
_entity.pdbx_description
1 polymer ?
#
loop_
_entity_poly.entity_id
_entity_poly.type
_entity_poly.pdbx_seq_one_letter_code
_entity_poly.pdbx_strand_id
1 'polypeptide(L)'
;MVKILLDLFSLPHAGELLTVKCNIQVLQDILPGDDGKHCECQVTPGTPFYQGLNPMWLLPEEADAEGASLVASCELFEEGKDAGTWGQRQWQAVAAFCNAEWAETEESRAGDKQMSLDTMRKLMRARVDPRFKEVYRTYFAQSGEQRGWTKQAFVNYFASTPSGKHAKMTEELVRSVHRFSTEVIVVVNFGMTTSSKLTPQRYPRLVLLHADPMDSSLRRSFNFNKLRAFLFARALAGVGLDSDQFVAPGVDRLFEMAEREITADYPLAIMPVHFLDRGPKDLGIWWDRYCIDAVCSLQTLRRVLSLHNFDRPQSPRPDTV
;
A
#
# COMPACT_ATOMS: atom_id res chain seq x y z
N MET A 1 4.80 -13.91 -16.58
CA MET A 1 5.95 -13.04 -16.25
C MET A 1 6.25 -12.16 -17.47
N VAL A 2 6.16 -10.83 -17.35
CA VAL A 2 6.52 -9.88 -18.42
C VAL A 2 8.04 -9.68 -18.33
N LYS A 3 8.78 -10.07 -19.37
CA LYS A 3 10.19 -9.72 -19.49
C LYS A 3 10.26 -8.38 -20.21
N ILE A 4 10.76 -7.35 -19.54
CA ILE A 4 10.95 -6.03 -20.13
C ILE A 4 12.37 -6.01 -20.70
N LEU A 5 12.49 -5.95 -22.02
CA LEU A 5 13.76 -5.70 -22.70
C LEU A 5 13.93 -4.19 -22.84
N LEU A 6 14.94 -3.66 -22.15
CA LEU A 6 15.37 -2.27 -22.30
C LEU A 6 16.44 -2.25 -23.40
N ASP A 7 16.15 -1.53 -24.48
CA ASP A 7 17.13 -1.27 -25.54
C ASP A 7 17.68 0.13 -25.34
N LEU A 8 19.01 0.23 -25.23
CA LEU A 8 19.76 1.49 -25.10
C LEU A 8 19.99 2.19 -26.45
N PHE A 9 19.16 1.93 -27.46
CA PHE A 9 19.30 2.57 -28.76
C PHE A 9 18.57 3.92 -28.81
N SER A 10 19.32 4.94 -29.25
CA SER A 10 18.93 6.29 -29.69
C SER A 10 17.53 6.78 -29.31
N LEU A 11 17.46 7.73 -28.36
CA LEU A 11 16.22 8.41 -27.98
C LEU A 11 15.47 8.94 -29.21
N PRO A 12 14.19 8.57 -29.42
CA PRO A 12 13.39 9.10 -30.51
C PRO A 12 13.21 10.62 -30.35
N HIS A 13 13.09 11.32 -31.47
CA HIS A 13 12.91 12.78 -31.47
C HIS A 13 11.58 13.17 -30.79
N ALA A 14 11.56 14.32 -30.11
CA ALA A 14 10.39 14.81 -29.40
C ALA A 14 9.18 14.95 -30.34
N GLY A 15 8.18 14.07 -30.19
CA GLY A 15 6.93 14.11 -30.95
C GLY A 15 6.46 12.78 -31.54
N GLU A 16 7.29 11.73 -31.58
CA GLU A 16 6.85 10.42 -32.05
C GLU A 16 6.01 9.67 -31.00
N LEU A 17 4.90 9.08 -31.45
CA LEU A 17 4.09 8.14 -30.67
C LEU A 17 4.95 6.96 -30.24
N LEU A 18 5.26 6.91 -28.95
CA LEU A 18 6.02 5.81 -28.35
C LEU A 18 5.15 4.54 -28.33
N THR A 19 5.37 3.67 -29.32
CA THR A 19 4.72 2.37 -29.38
C THR A 19 5.46 1.37 -28.51
N VAL A 20 4.80 0.87 -27.46
CA VAL A 20 5.22 -0.36 -26.80
C VAL A 20 4.95 -1.51 -27.77
N LYS A 21 5.98 -2.01 -28.45
CA LYS A 21 5.86 -3.19 -29.30
C LYS A 21 5.87 -4.42 -28.39
N CYS A 22 4.72 -5.08 -28.27
CA CYS A 22 4.67 -6.39 -27.63
C CYS A 22 4.55 -7.46 -28.71
N ASN A 23 5.52 -8.37 -28.79
CA ASN A 23 5.63 -9.35 -29.88
C ASN A 23 5.64 -10.78 -29.33
N ILE A 24 4.63 -11.58 -29.70
CA ILE A 24 4.47 -12.99 -29.27
C ILE A 24 5.20 -13.99 -30.18
N GLN A 25 5.78 -13.54 -31.30
CA GLN A 25 6.31 -14.40 -32.37
C GLN A 25 7.85 -14.45 -32.40
N VAL A 26 8.53 -13.51 -31.76
CA VAL A 26 9.99 -13.32 -31.90
C VAL A 26 10.82 -14.20 -30.97
N LEU A 27 10.21 -14.84 -29.97
CA LEU A 27 10.91 -15.79 -29.10
C LEU A 27 10.20 -17.13 -29.08
N GLN A 28 10.98 -18.20 -29.27
CA GLN A 28 10.51 -19.57 -29.27
C GLN A 28 9.81 -19.88 -27.94
N ASP A 29 8.50 -20.13 -28.03
CA ASP A 29 7.66 -20.57 -26.93
C ASP A 29 8.21 -21.91 -26.40
N ILE A 30 8.85 -21.93 -25.23
CA ILE A 30 9.52 -23.16 -24.75
C ILE A 30 8.52 -24.18 -24.19
N LEU A 31 7.27 -23.84 -23.86
CA LEU A 31 6.34 -24.84 -23.31
C LEU A 31 4.86 -24.58 -23.67
N PRO A 32 4.21 -25.46 -24.46
CA PRO A 32 2.76 -25.47 -24.60
C PRO A 32 2.12 -25.94 -23.28
N GLY A 33 1.35 -25.08 -22.61
CA GLY A 33 0.55 -25.44 -21.43
C GLY A 33 0.43 -24.42 -20.29
N ASP A 34 1.02 -23.23 -20.40
CA ASP A 34 0.83 -22.14 -19.42
C ASP A 34 -0.19 -21.11 -19.95
N ASP A 35 -1.30 -20.90 -19.24
CA ASP A 35 -2.38 -19.97 -19.64
C ASP A 35 -1.96 -18.48 -19.54
N GLY A 36 -0.73 -18.22 -19.08
CA GLY A 36 -0.15 -16.88 -19.04
C GLY A 36 0.36 -16.42 -20.40
N LYS A 37 -0.37 -15.54 -21.09
CA LYS A 37 0.21 -14.81 -22.25
C LYS A 37 1.42 -14.00 -21.77
N HIS A 38 2.62 -14.42 -22.14
CA HIS A 38 3.86 -13.67 -21.90
C HIS A 38 4.04 -12.64 -23.01
N CYS A 39 3.65 -11.39 -22.74
CA CYS A 39 4.02 -10.27 -23.59
C CYS A 39 5.37 -9.75 -23.13
N GLU A 40 6.38 -9.80 -23.98
CA GLU A 40 7.57 -8.96 -23.83
C GLU A 40 7.27 -7.62 -24.47
N CYS A 41 7.60 -6.54 -23.79
CA CYS A 41 7.26 -5.21 -24.24
C CYS A 41 8.51 -4.34 -24.16
N GLN A 42 8.91 -3.78 -25.30
CA GLN A 42 10.03 -2.85 -25.36
C GLN A 42 9.59 -1.51 -24.77
N VAL A 43 10.33 -1.02 -23.78
CA VAL A 43 10.04 0.25 -23.11
C VAL A 43 11.22 1.19 -23.32
N THR A 44 10.95 2.36 -23.90
CA THR A 44 11.97 3.40 -24.06
C THR A 44 12.15 4.14 -22.72
N PRO A 45 13.39 4.28 -22.21
CA PRO A 45 13.69 5.11 -21.04
C PRO A 45 13.23 6.56 -21.22
N GLY A 46 12.92 7.23 -20.11
CA GLY A 46 12.48 8.64 -20.10
C GLY A 46 11.04 8.91 -20.56
N THR A 47 10.32 7.89 -21.03
CA THR A 47 8.91 8.02 -21.45
C THR A 47 7.96 8.11 -20.26
N PRO A 48 6.74 8.69 -20.42
CA PRO A 48 5.75 8.71 -19.34
C PRO A 48 5.37 7.32 -18.83
N PHE A 49 5.40 6.29 -19.69
CA PHE A 49 5.18 4.91 -19.28
C PHE A 49 6.33 4.40 -18.41
N TYR A 50 7.57 4.62 -18.83
CA TYR A 50 8.77 4.23 -18.08
C TYR A 50 8.82 4.91 -16.70
N GLN A 51 8.50 6.20 -16.62
CA GLN A 51 8.41 6.94 -15.35
C GLN A 51 7.31 6.41 -14.41
N GLY A 52 6.27 5.80 -14.98
CA GLY A 52 5.20 5.17 -14.20
C GLY A 52 5.52 3.73 -13.80
N LEU A 53 6.56 3.12 -14.37
CA LEU A 53 6.93 1.72 -14.15
C LEU A 53 7.36 1.50 -12.70
N ASN A 54 6.99 0.35 -12.16
CA ASN A 54 7.45 -0.10 -10.86
C ASN A 54 8.96 -0.39 -10.95
N PRO A 55 9.83 0.36 -10.23
CA PRO A 55 11.29 0.20 -10.29
C PRO A 55 11.78 -1.16 -9.78
N MET A 56 10.93 -1.97 -9.14
CA MET A 56 11.25 -3.36 -8.79
C MET A 56 11.29 -4.28 -10.01
N TRP A 57 10.79 -3.83 -11.17
CA TRP A 57 10.90 -4.54 -12.45
C TRP A 57 12.16 -4.19 -13.24
N LEU A 58 12.90 -3.17 -12.80
CA LEU A 58 14.17 -2.76 -13.38
C LEU A 58 15.33 -3.53 -12.73
N LEU A 59 16.48 -3.53 -13.40
CA LEU A 59 17.70 -3.98 -12.74
C LEU A 59 18.03 -3.02 -11.56
N PRO A 60 18.63 -3.52 -10.46
CA PRO A 60 18.93 -2.68 -9.30
C PRO A 60 19.68 -1.38 -9.64
N GLU A 61 20.71 -1.49 -10.47
CA GLU A 61 21.53 -0.37 -10.94
C GLU A 61 20.74 0.67 -11.77
N GLU A 62 19.78 0.22 -12.57
CA GLU A 62 18.90 1.09 -13.34
C GLU A 62 17.91 1.81 -12.43
N ALA A 63 17.29 1.08 -11.50
CA ALA A 63 16.40 1.66 -10.49
C ALA A 63 17.13 2.72 -9.64
N ASP A 64 18.39 2.45 -9.27
CA ASP A 64 19.23 3.39 -8.53
C ASP A 64 19.59 4.62 -9.38
N ALA A 65 19.90 4.44 -10.67
CA ALA A 65 20.15 5.54 -11.61
C ALA A 65 18.93 6.44 -11.82
N GLU A 66 17.72 5.89 -11.80
CA GLU A 66 16.46 6.65 -11.81
C GLU A 66 16.14 7.31 -10.45
N GLY A 67 16.97 7.08 -9.43
CA GLY A 67 16.82 7.65 -8.09
C GLY A 67 15.85 6.92 -7.17
N ALA A 68 15.34 5.75 -7.58
CA ALA A 68 14.41 4.94 -6.79
C ALA A 68 15.15 4.26 -5.64
N SER A 69 15.16 4.88 -4.46
CA SER A 69 15.98 4.40 -3.34
C SER A 69 15.38 3.17 -2.66
N LEU A 70 16.18 2.14 -2.40
CA LEU A 70 15.78 0.99 -1.59
C LEU A 70 15.52 1.45 -0.15
N VAL A 71 14.30 1.26 0.33
CA VAL A 71 13.88 1.71 1.67
C VAL A 71 13.52 0.56 2.59
N ALA A 72 13.18 -0.61 2.04
CA ALA A 72 12.96 -1.84 2.80
C ALA A 72 13.64 -3.03 2.11
N SER A 73 14.31 -3.85 2.90
CA SER A 73 14.85 -5.17 2.55
C SER A 73 15.17 -5.91 3.84
N CYS A 74 15.40 -7.22 3.77
CA CYS A 74 15.80 -7.98 4.96
C CYS A 74 17.11 -7.47 5.56
N GLU A 75 18.06 -7.06 4.71
CA GLU A 75 19.34 -6.48 5.13
C GLU A 75 19.12 -5.15 5.86
N LEU A 76 18.25 -4.28 5.35
CA LEU A 76 17.93 -3.01 6.01
C LEU A 76 17.16 -3.21 7.33
N PHE A 77 16.30 -4.22 7.41
CA PHE A 77 15.61 -4.56 8.66
C PHE A 77 16.57 -5.13 9.70
N GLU A 78 17.54 -5.94 9.27
CA GLU A 78 18.56 -6.49 10.14
C GLU A 78 19.53 -5.41 10.64
N GLU A 79 20.02 -4.53 9.76
CA GLU A 79 20.85 -3.37 10.13
C GLU A 79 20.11 -2.46 11.13
N GLY A 80 18.81 -2.26 10.91
CA GLY A 80 17.96 -1.44 11.76
C GLY A 80 17.53 -2.08 13.07
N LYS A 81 17.86 -3.37 13.34
CA LYS A 81 17.34 -4.08 14.51
C LYS A 81 17.77 -3.45 15.84
N ASP A 82 18.94 -2.80 15.86
CA ASP A 82 19.47 -2.14 17.06
C ASP A 82 19.17 -0.63 17.11
N ALA A 83 18.41 -0.11 16.14
CA ALA A 83 18.03 1.30 16.05
C ALA A 83 16.84 1.65 16.97
N GLY A 84 16.98 1.33 18.26
CA GLY A 84 15.97 1.58 19.29
C GLY A 84 14.80 0.60 19.27
N THR A 85 13.78 0.88 20.09
CA THR A 85 12.65 -0.02 20.36
C THR A 85 11.89 -0.42 19.10
N TRP A 86 11.64 0.51 18.19
CA TRP A 86 10.86 0.24 16.96
C TRP A 86 11.65 -0.57 15.95
N GLY A 87 12.97 -0.35 15.84
CA GLY A 87 13.87 -1.18 15.05
C GLY A 87 13.85 -2.65 15.50
N GLN A 88 13.94 -2.89 16.81
CA GLN A 88 13.87 -4.23 17.39
C GLN A 88 12.53 -4.91 17.10
N ARG A 89 11.41 -4.19 17.29
CA ARG A 89 10.07 -4.73 17.01
C ARG A 89 9.85 -5.02 15.53
N GLN A 90 10.35 -4.16 14.65
CA GLN A 90 10.30 -4.40 13.21
C GLN A 90 11.08 -5.65 12.83
N TRP A 91 12.29 -5.82 13.38
CA TRP A 91 13.09 -7.03 13.14
C TRP A 91 12.38 -8.29 13.63
N GLN A 92 11.83 -8.28 14.85
CA GLN A 92 11.03 -9.40 15.37
C GLN A 92 9.86 -9.75 14.45
N ALA A 93 9.14 -8.75 13.96
CA ALA A 93 8.01 -8.94 13.06
C ALA A 93 8.41 -9.53 11.69
N VAL A 94 9.63 -9.29 11.21
CA VAL A 94 10.11 -9.78 9.91
C VAL A 94 11.06 -10.98 10.00
N ALA A 95 11.47 -11.39 11.21
CA ALA A 95 12.50 -12.40 11.40
C ALA A 95 12.16 -13.72 10.69
N ALA A 96 10.90 -14.15 10.72
CA ALA A 96 10.47 -15.37 10.02
C ALA A 96 10.60 -15.30 8.49
N PHE A 97 10.64 -14.10 7.92
CA PHE A 97 10.82 -13.89 6.48
C PHE A 97 12.26 -13.56 6.09
N CYS A 98 13.06 -13.08 7.06
CA CYS A 98 14.33 -12.43 6.81
C CYS A 98 15.54 -13.11 7.47
N ASN A 99 15.40 -13.72 8.63
CA ASN A 99 16.54 -14.32 9.31
C ASN A 99 16.83 -15.73 8.74
N ALA A 100 18.04 -15.92 8.20
CA ALA A 100 18.49 -17.21 7.66
C ALA A 100 18.60 -18.31 8.74
N GLU A 101 18.76 -17.90 10.00
CA GLU A 101 18.82 -18.78 11.16
C GLU A 101 17.47 -18.94 11.86
N TRP A 102 16.40 -18.33 11.31
CA TRP A 102 15.08 -18.50 11.91
C TRP A 102 14.63 -19.95 11.79
N ALA A 103 14.26 -20.52 12.93
CA ALA A 103 13.75 -21.88 13.02
C ALA A 103 12.28 -21.85 13.43
N GLU A 104 11.48 -22.68 12.76
CA GLU A 104 10.11 -22.96 13.18
C GLU A 104 10.10 -23.56 14.59
N THR A 105 9.14 -23.12 15.41
CA THR A 105 8.79 -23.74 16.67
C THR A 105 7.51 -24.55 16.49
N GLU A 106 7.09 -25.28 17.51
CA GLU A 106 5.78 -25.95 17.48
C GLU A 106 4.62 -24.97 17.22
N GLU A 107 4.73 -23.74 17.73
CA GLU A 107 3.73 -22.68 17.61
C GLU A 107 3.81 -21.89 16.29
N SER A 108 4.99 -21.87 15.65
CA SER A 108 5.23 -21.14 14.40
C SER A 108 5.41 -22.05 13.18
N ARG A 109 5.10 -23.34 13.33
CA ARG A 109 5.26 -24.34 12.27
C ARG A 109 4.48 -23.94 11.02
N ALA A 110 5.19 -23.81 9.91
CA ALA A 110 4.58 -23.44 8.66
C ALA A 110 3.95 -24.67 7.98
N GLY A 111 2.93 -24.45 7.16
CA GLY A 111 2.32 -25.53 6.39
C GLY A 111 3.17 -25.94 5.19
N ASP A 112 2.87 -27.09 4.59
CA ASP A 112 3.58 -27.64 3.42
C ASP A 112 3.56 -26.71 2.19
N LYS A 113 2.69 -25.71 2.21
CA LYS A 113 2.60 -24.63 1.22
C LYS A 113 3.32 -23.37 1.69
N GLN A 114 4.39 -23.46 2.46
CA GLN A 114 5.20 -22.27 2.73
C GLN A 114 6.00 -21.86 1.49
N MET A 115 6.34 -20.57 1.39
CA MET A 115 7.28 -20.11 0.37
C MET A 115 8.71 -20.41 0.87
N SER A 116 9.67 -20.63 -0.04
CA SER A 116 11.06 -20.74 0.38
C SER A 116 11.52 -19.44 1.02
N LEU A 117 12.49 -19.52 1.94
CA LEU A 117 13.05 -18.33 2.58
C LEU A 117 13.58 -17.33 1.54
N ASP A 118 14.29 -17.80 0.51
CA ASP A 118 14.78 -16.94 -0.58
C ASP A 118 13.66 -16.16 -1.27
N THR A 119 12.52 -16.82 -1.51
CA THR A 119 11.34 -16.17 -2.08
C THR A 119 10.79 -15.12 -1.11
N MET A 120 10.67 -15.44 0.18
CA MET A 120 10.18 -14.51 1.20
C MET A 120 11.10 -13.29 1.33
N ARG A 121 12.42 -13.50 1.41
CA ARG A 121 13.44 -12.44 1.47
C ARG A 121 13.34 -11.49 0.27
N LYS A 122 13.21 -12.04 -0.94
CA LYS A 122 12.99 -11.24 -2.16
C LYS A 122 11.72 -10.40 -2.05
N LEU A 123 10.63 -10.97 -1.56
CA LEU A 123 9.37 -10.26 -1.37
C LEU A 123 9.42 -9.20 -0.26
N MET A 124 10.43 -9.18 0.61
CA MET A 124 10.57 -8.15 1.65
C MET A 124 11.29 -6.88 1.16
N ARG A 125 11.38 -6.67 -0.16
CA ARG A 125 12.00 -5.49 -0.77
C ARG A 125 10.98 -4.45 -1.21
N ALA A 126 11.28 -3.18 -0.93
CA ALA A 126 10.55 -2.05 -1.47
C ALA A 126 11.46 -0.83 -1.73
N ARG A 127 11.17 -0.11 -2.81
CA ARG A 127 11.81 1.14 -3.21
C ARG A 127 10.83 2.30 -3.12
N VAL A 128 11.31 3.48 -2.75
CA VAL A 128 10.52 4.72 -2.90
C VAL A 128 10.47 5.12 -4.36
N ASP A 129 9.30 5.55 -4.83
CA ASP A 129 9.15 6.15 -6.16
C ASP A 129 10.05 7.41 -6.25
N PRO A 130 10.87 7.57 -7.31
CA PRO A 130 11.78 8.71 -7.44
C PRO A 130 11.10 10.08 -7.23
N ARG A 131 9.85 10.22 -7.70
CA ARG A 131 9.07 11.46 -7.60
C ARG A 131 8.76 11.81 -6.15
N PHE A 132 8.69 10.83 -5.26
CA PHE A 132 8.25 10.97 -3.87
C PHE A 132 9.40 10.88 -2.85
N LYS A 133 10.65 10.85 -3.30
CA LYS A 133 11.83 10.72 -2.42
C LYS A 133 11.92 11.82 -1.36
N GLU A 134 11.65 13.08 -1.73
CA GLU A 134 11.66 14.19 -0.78
C GLU A 134 10.50 14.11 0.21
N VAL A 135 9.30 13.72 -0.24
CA VAL A 135 8.15 13.50 0.65
C VAL A 135 8.46 12.40 1.66
N TYR A 136 9.05 11.29 1.21
CA TYR A 136 9.52 10.23 2.09
C TYR A 136 10.53 10.76 3.12
N ARG A 137 11.53 11.53 2.70
CA ARG A 137 12.48 12.15 3.63
C ARG A 137 11.77 13.03 4.65
N THR A 138 10.83 13.89 4.25
CA THR A 138 10.11 14.77 5.17
C THR A 138 9.39 14.00 6.28
N TYR A 139 8.70 12.91 5.94
CA TYR A 139 7.90 12.16 6.92
C TYR A 139 8.73 11.16 7.76
N PHE A 140 9.86 10.68 7.23
CA PHE A 140 10.67 9.63 7.87
C PHE A 140 12.01 10.12 8.43
N ALA A 141 12.40 11.40 8.24
CA ALA A 141 13.63 11.99 8.79
C ALA A 141 13.53 12.39 10.27
N GLN A 142 12.66 11.74 11.04
CA GLN A 142 12.58 11.95 12.49
C GLN A 142 13.92 11.63 13.16
N SER A 143 14.12 12.16 14.37
CA SER A 143 15.33 11.93 15.17
C SER A 143 15.07 10.96 16.33
N GLY A 144 16.15 10.52 16.98
CA GLY A 144 16.07 9.61 18.12
C GLY A 144 15.41 8.26 17.77
N GLU A 145 14.54 7.78 18.65
CA GLU A 145 13.88 6.48 18.52
C GLU A 145 12.92 6.40 17.33
N GLN A 146 12.42 7.53 16.82
CA GLN A 146 11.47 7.56 15.70
C GLN A 146 12.17 7.65 14.34
N ARG A 147 13.50 7.67 14.28
CA ARG A 147 14.24 7.77 13.02
C ARG A 147 13.83 6.65 12.05
N GLY A 148 13.39 7.03 10.85
CA GLY A 148 12.92 6.07 9.85
C GLY A 148 11.49 5.59 10.07
N TRP A 149 10.71 6.25 10.92
CA TRP A 149 9.30 5.99 11.19
C TRP A 149 8.45 7.24 11.02
N THR A 150 7.20 7.05 10.58
CA THR A 150 6.15 8.08 10.70
C THR A 150 5.27 7.78 11.91
N LYS A 151 4.79 8.82 12.59
CA LYS A 151 3.92 8.66 13.76
C LYS A 151 2.60 7.99 13.38
N GLN A 152 1.88 8.58 12.42
CA GLN A 152 0.59 8.11 11.95
C GLN A 152 0.64 7.99 10.42
N ALA A 153 -0.05 7.00 9.86
CA ALA A 153 -0.21 6.89 8.42
C ALA A 153 -1.45 6.10 8.03
N PHE A 154 -2.13 6.57 6.97
CA PHE A 154 -2.98 5.69 6.19
C PHE A 154 -2.10 4.77 5.34
N VAL A 155 -2.43 3.48 5.28
CA VAL A 155 -1.67 2.50 4.50
C VAL A 155 -2.57 1.85 3.47
N ASN A 156 -2.24 2.02 2.19
CA ASN A 156 -2.93 1.38 1.08
C ASN A 156 -1.96 0.47 0.31
N TYR A 157 -2.52 -0.55 -0.34
CA TYR A 157 -1.80 -1.42 -1.24
C TYR A 157 -2.65 -1.68 -2.48
N PHE A 158 -1.99 -1.83 -3.63
CA PHE A 158 -2.67 -2.20 -4.86
C PHE A 158 -1.71 -2.87 -5.85
N ALA A 159 -2.27 -3.58 -6.82
CA ALA A 159 -1.59 -3.97 -8.03
C ALA A 159 -2.51 -3.70 -9.20
N SER A 160 -2.01 -3.00 -10.22
CA SER A 160 -2.79 -2.65 -11.38
C SER A 160 -1.90 -2.53 -12.61
N THR A 161 -2.50 -2.77 -13.77
CA THR A 161 -2.01 -2.26 -15.05
C THR A 161 -2.27 -0.75 -15.15
N PRO A 162 -1.63 -0.01 -16.08
CA PRO A 162 -1.73 1.46 -16.15
C PRO A 162 -3.17 1.99 -16.23
N SER A 163 -4.07 1.25 -16.88
CA SER A 163 -5.47 1.61 -17.06
C SER A 163 -6.43 0.82 -16.16
N GLY A 164 -5.90 -0.02 -15.27
CA GLY A 164 -6.68 -0.92 -14.44
C GLY A 164 -7.56 -0.20 -13.41
N LYS A 165 -8.66 -0.85 -13.06
CA LYS A 165 -9.67 -0.32 -12.12
C LYS A 165 -9.04 0.05 -10.77
N HIS A 166 -8.15 -0.78 -10.23
CA HIS A 166 -7.54 -0.56 -8.91
C HIS A 166 -6.66 0.69 -8.87
N ALA A 167 -5.92 1.02 -9.93
CA ALA A 167 -5.18 2.28 -10.00
C ALA A 167 -6.10 3.50 -9.89
N LYS A 168 -7.24 3.50 -10.62
CA LYS A 168 -8.23 4.59 -10.57
C LYS A 168 -8.88 4.71 -9.19
N MET A 169 -9.21 3.58 -8.55
CA MET A 169 -9.78 3.62 -7.20
C MET A 169 -8.77 4.12 -6.18
N THR A 170 -7.50 3.70 -6.26
CA THR A 170 -6.42 4.24 -5.43
C THR A 170 -6.20 5.74 -5.65
N GLU A 171 -6.32 6.28 -6.87
CA GLU A 171 -6.29 7.74 -7.09
C GLU A 171 -7.36 8.47 -6.27
N GLU A 172 -8.59 7.98 -6.31
CA GLU A 172 -9.70 8.64 -5.61
C GLU A 172 -9.63 8.42 -4.09
N LEU A 173 -9.11 7.28 -3.62
CA LEU A 173 -8.76 7.07 -2.21
C LEU A 173 -7.73 8.12 -1.75
N VAL A 174 -6.60 8.23 -2.44
CA VAL A 174 -5.54 9.22 -2.12
C VAL A 174 -6.11 10.63 -2.10
N ARG A 175 -6.98 10.96 -3.07
CA ARG A 175 -7.68 12.24 -3.13
C ARG A 175 -8.57 12.47 -1.91
N SER A 176 -9.31 11.45 -1.47
CA SER A 176 -10.17 11.56 -0.29
C SER A 176 -9.35 11.78 0.99
N VAL A 177 -8.21 11.08 1.16
CA VAL A 177 -7.33 11.29 2.31
C VAL A 177 -6.77 12.71 2.33
N HIS A 178 -6.25 13.20 1.19
CA HIS A 178 -5.74 14.56 1.10
C HIS A 178 -6.80 15.64 1.33
N ARG A 179 -8.07 15.32 1.09
CA ARG A 179 -9.19 16.21 1.33
C ARG A 179 -9.62 16.26 2.79
N PHE A 180 -9.55 15.15 3.52
CA PHE A 180 -10.18 15.00 4.82
C PHE A 180 -9.22 14.72 5.99
N SER A 181 -7.92 14.61 5.72
CA SER A 181 -6.89 14.34 6.71
C SER A 181 -5.63 15.18 6.48
N THR A 182 -4.93 15.51 7.56
CA THR A 182 -3.59 16.09 7.56
C THR A 182 -2.47 15.05 7.60
N GLU A 183 -2.81 13.77 7.80
CA GLU A 183 -1.83 12.70 7.94
C GLU A 183 -1.31 12.19 6.59
N VAL A 184 -0.15 11.53 6.63
CA VAL A 184 0.48 10.92 5.45
C VAL A 184 -0.31 9.69 5.01
N ILE A 185 -0.36 9.45 3.70
CA ILE A 185 -0.78 8.17 3.12
C ILE A 185 0.41 7.48 2.47
N VAL A 186 0.73 6.28 2.94
CA VAL A 186 1.70 5.38 2.31
C VAL A 186 0.94 4.43 1.39
N VAL A 187 1.24 4.49 0.09
CA VAL A 187 0.68 3.58 -0.91
C VAL A 187 1.78 2.65 -1.39
N VAL A 188 1.54 1.34 -1.31
CA VAL A 188 2.47 0.33 -1.83
C VAL A 188 1.93 -0.28 -3.13
N ASN A 189 2.63 -0.02 -4.23
CA ASN A 189 2.35 -0.60 -5.53
C ASN A 189 3.09 -1.95 -5.68
N PHE A 190 2.32 -3.02 -5.87
CA PHE A 190 2.80 -4.36 -6.23
C PHE A 190 2.54 -4.69 -7.71
N GLY A 191 1.98 -3.74 -8.47
CA GLY A 191 1.67 -3.88 -9.90
C GLY A 191 2.80 -3.38 -10.79
N MET A 192 2.51 -3.32 -12.09
CA MET A 192 3.50 -2.92 -13.11
C MET A 192 3.72 -1.42 -13.15
N THR A 193 2.66 -0.62 -12.98
CA THR A 193 2.75 0.84 -13.13
C THR A 193 1.86 1.58 -12.15
N THR A 194 2.19 2.85 -11.93
CA THR A 194 1.38 3.81 -11.18
C THR A 194 0.77 4.84 -12.11
N SER A 195 -0.30 5.51 -11.66
CA SER A 195 -0.90 6.59 -12.45
C SER A 195 0.01 7.82 -12.48
N SER A 196 0.10 8.46 -13.64
CA SER A 196 0.83 9.72 -13.83
C SER A 196 0.23 10.90 -13.06
N LYS A 197 -1.04 10.81 -12.59
CA LYS A 197 -1.65 11.88 -11.78
C LYS A 197 -1.31 11.80 -10.29
N LEU A 198 -0.71 10.69 -9.83
CA LEU A 198 -0.15 10.61 -8.49
C LEU A 198 1.20 11.33 -8.51
N THR A 199 1.17 12.63 -8.20
CA THR A 199 2.36 13.48 -8.13
C THR A 199 2.49 14.14 -6.77
N PRO A 200 3.71 14.42 -6.28
CA PRO A 200 3.91 15.12 -5.01
C PRO A 200 3.36 16.54 -5.02
N GLN A 201 3.31 17.22 -6.18
CA GLN A 201 2.72 18.57 -6.28
C GLN A 201 1.21 18.55 -6.02
N ARG A 202 0.52 17.50 -6.49
CA ARG A 202 -0.92 17.33 -6.28
C ARG A 202 -1.24 16.73 -4.92
N TYR A 203 -0.38 15.83 -4.45
CA TYR A 203 -0.56 15.04 -3.23
C TYR A 203 0.71 15.10 -2.37
N PRO A 204 0.97 16.23 -1.67
CA PRO A 204 2.21 16.45 -0.95
C PRO A 204 2.40 15.57 0.30
N ARG A 205 1.36 14.81 0.69
CA ARG A 205 1.37 13.87 1.82
C ARG A 205 1.25 12.42 1.36
N LEU A 206 1.45 12.16 0.07
CA LEU A 206 1.52 10.81 -0.47
C LEU A 206 2.97 10.34 -0.43
N VAL A 207 3.21 9.19 0.17
CA VAL A 207 4.44 8.41 0.00
C VAL A 207 4.11 7.21 -0.87
N LEU A 208 4.75 7.12 -2.02
CA LEU A 208 4.55 6.01 -2.96
C LEU A 208 5.74 5.07 -2.90
N LEU A 209 5.48 3.84 -2.45
CA LEU A 209 6.43 2.75 -2.42
C LEU A 209 6.09 1.75 -3.52
N HIS A 210 7.13 1.08 -4.01
CA HIS A 210 7.03 0.02 -4.98
C HIS A 210 7.68 -1.23 -4.43
N ALA A 211 6.97 -2.34 -4.48
CA ALA A 211 7.43 -3.61 -3.92
C ALA A 211 7.44 -4.70 -4.99
N ASP A 212 8.27 -5.72 -4.77
CA ASP A 212 8.38 -6.85 -5.68
C ASP A 212 7.01 -7.53 -5.85
N PRO A 213 6.51 -7.73 -7.09
CA PRO A 213 5.29 -8.47 -7.31
C PRO A 213 5.48 -9.92 -6.85
N MET A 214 4.40 -10.51 -6.35
CA MET A 214 4.41 -11.93 -6.05
C MET A 214 4.23 -12.72 -7.34
N ASP A 215 5.07 -13.74 -7.55
CA ASP A 215 4.91 -14.64 -8.69
C ASP A 215 3.56 -15.39 -8.59
N SER A 216 2.78 -15.35 -9.67
CA SER A 216 1.52 -16.07 -9.79
C SER A 216 1.68 -17.58 -9.64
N SER A 217 2.87 -18.12 -9.97
CA SER A 217 3.20 -19.55 -9.79
C SER A 217 3.13 -20.00 -8.33
N LEU A 218 3.32 -19.07 -7.37
CA LEU A 218 3.27 -19.35 -5.94
C LEU A 218 1.84 -19.65 -5.45
N ARG A 219 0.80 -19.34 -6.25
CA ARG A 219 -0.62 -19.58 -5.95
C ARG A 219 -1.02 -19.12 -4.54
N ARG A 220 -0.56 -17.92 -4.16
CA ARG A 220 -0.90 -17.28 -2.88
C ARG A 220 -1.92 -16.18 -3.10
N SER A 221 -2.70 -15.91 -2.05
CA SER A 221 -3.66 -14.81 -2.07
C SER A 221 -2.95 -13.47 -2.15
N PHE A 222 -3.50 -12.57 -2.97
CA PHE A 222 -3.05 -11.18 -3.04
C PHE A 222 -3.12 -10.47 -1.66
N ASN A 223 -3.95 -10.96 -0.74
CA ASN A 223 -4.05 -10.43 0.62
C ASN A 223 -2.75 -10.53 1.42
N PHE A 224 -1.80 -11.40 1.03
CA PHE A 224 -0.47 -11.39 1.65
C PHE A 224 0.26 -10.05 1.47
N ASN A 225 0.00 -9.34 0.37
CA ASN A 225 0.56 -8.01 0.14
C ASN A 225 0.04 -6.96 1.12
N LYS A 226 -1.10 -7.20 1.79
CA LYS A 226 -1.59 -6.33 2.85
C LYS A 226 -0.62 -6.32 4.04
N LEU A 227 -0.16 -7.49 4.46
CA LEU A 227 0.83 -7.64 5.53
C LEU A 227 2.16 -6.98 5.15
N ARG A 228 2.64 -7.25 3.93
CA ARG A 228 3.85 -6.60 3.40
C ARG A 228 3.74 -5.08 3.42
N ALA A 229 2.61 -4.54 2.99
CA ALA A 229 2.38 -3.09 2.98
C ALA A 229 2.43 -2.49 4.39
N PHE A 230 1.87 -3.17 5.39
CA PHE A 230 1.96 -2.74 6.79
C PHE A 230 3.41 -2.75 7.30
N LEU A 231 4.18 -3.79 6.99
CA LEU A 231 5.59 -3.88 7.36
C LEU A 231 6.46 -2.81 6.66
N PHE A 232 6.14 -2.47 5.40
CA PHE A 232 6.87 -1.43 4.66
C PHE A 232 6.50 -0.01 5.08
N ALA A 233 5.29 0.21 5.59
CA ALA A 233 4.80 1.54 5.91
C ALA A 233 5.57 2.21 7.07
N ARG A 234 6.16 1.41 7.99
CA ARG A 234 6.89 1.90 9.18
C ARG A 234 6.16 3.05 9.87
N ALA A 235 4.88 2.82 10.13
CA ALA A 235 4.02 3.72 10.88
C ALA A 235 3.87 3.21 12.30
N LEU A 236 4.01 4.08 13.31
CA LEU A 236 3.77 3.70 14.71
C LEU A 236 2.29 3.39 14.94
N ALA A 237 1.41 4.18 14.33
CA ALA A 237 -0.02 3.92 14.26
C ALA A 237 -0.48 3.94 12.78
N GLY A 238 -1.01 2.81 12.31
CA GLY A 238 -1.41 2.63 10.93
C GLY A 238 -2.92 2.39 10.77
N VAL A 239 -3.56 3.05 9.81
CA VAL A 239 -4.93 2.75 9.38
C VAL A 239 -4.89 2.16 7.98
N GLY A 240 -5.13 0.85 7.87
CA GLY A 240 -5.15 0.14 6.60
C GLY A 240 -6.42 0.40 5.80
N LEU A 241 -6.27 0.89 4.56
CA LEU A 241 -7.37 1.17 3.64
C LEU A 241 -7.21 0.36 2.35
N ASP A 242 -8.25 -0.38 1.97
CA ASP A 242 -8.31 -1.07 0.68
C ASP A 242 -8.62 -0.07 -0.46
N SER A 243 -8.22 -0.35 -1.69
CA SER A 243 -8.34 0.62 -2.81
C SER A 243 -9.77 1.04 -3.12
N ASP A 244 -10.78 0.23 -2.80
CA ASP A 244 -12.20 0.51 -3.03
C ASP A 244 -12.88 1.27 -1.88
N GLN A 245 -12.08 1.76 -0.92
CA GLN A 245 -12.55 2.57 0.21
C GLN A 245 -12.26 4.06 -0.03
N PHE A 246 -13.01 4.89 0.69
CA PHE A 246 -12.83 6.34 0.74
C PHE A 246 -12.91 6.79 2.19
N VAL A 247 -12.22 7.88 2.50
CA VAL A 247 -12.33 8.49 3.82
C VAL A 247 -13.25 9.72 3.77
N ALA A 248 -13.74 10.11 4.93
CA ALA A 248 -14.65 11.24 5.14
C ALA A 248 -14.12 12.12 6.29
N PRO A 249 -14.69 13.32 6.51
CA PRO A 249 -14.29 14.18 7.62
C PRO A 249 -14.26 13.45 8.97
N GLY A 250 -13.23 13.72 9.78
CA GLY A 250 -13.07 13.13 11.11
C GLY A 250 -12.39 11.75 11.14
N VAL A 251 -11.90 11.26 9.98
CA VAL A 251 -11.22 9.97 9.87
C VAL A 251 -9.99 9.85 10.77
N ASP A 252 -9.31 10.94 11.09
CA ASP A 252 -8.08 10.93 11.90
C ASP A 252 -8.31 10.40 13.33
N ARG A 253 -9.55 10.43 13.83
CA ARG A 253 -9.91 9.79 15.11
C ARG A 253 -9.65 8.28 15.13
N LEU A 254 -9.56 7.65 13.96
CA LEU A 254 -9.19 6.24 13.88
C LEU A 254 -7.77 5.98 14.39
N PHE A 255 -6.85 6.95 14.29
CA PHE A 255 -5.51 6.80 14.85
C PHE A 255 -5.53 6.79 16.38
N GLU A 256 -6.29 7.70 17.00
CA GLU A 256 -6.47 7.73 18.46
C GLU A 256 -7.10 6.42 18.97
N MET A 257 -8.07 5.87 18.23
CA MET A 257 -8.66 4.58 18.54
C MET A 257 -7.67 3.44 18.38
N ALA A 258 -6.90 3.42 17.29
CA ALA A 258 -5.88 2.39 17.06
C ALA A 258 -4.82 2.39 18.17
N GLU A 259 -4.30 3.56 18.55
CA GLU A 259 -3.31 3.71 19.62
C GLU A 259 -3.86 3.32 21.00
N ARG A 260 -5.15 3.55 21.26
CA ARG A 260 -5.78 3.20 22.53
C ARG A 260 -6.07 1.70 22.65
N GLU A 261 -6.61 1.08 21.60
CA GLU A 261 -7.12 -0.29 21.67
C GLU A 261 -6.06 -1.34 21.32
N ILE A 262 -5.09 -1.01 20.44
CA ILE A 262 -4.05 -1.96 20.03
C ILE A 262 -2.88 -1.85 21.01
N THR A 263 -2.76 -2.85 21.88
CA THR A 263 -1.75 -2.92 22.95
C THR A 263 -0.93 -4.20 22.84
N ALA A 264 0.06 -4.37 23.72
CA ALA A 264 0.78 -5.64 23.82
C ALA A 264 -0.16 -6.80 24.21
N ASP A 265 -1.16 -6.51 25.05
CA ASP A 265 -2.15 -7.48 25.52
C ASP A 265 -3.29 -7.69 24.52
N TYR A 266 -3.50 -6.73 23.60
CA TYR A 266 -4.45 -6.83 22.49
C TYR A 266 -3.79 -6.43 21.16
N PRO A 267 -2.92 -7.27 20.59
CA PRO A 267 -2.12 -6.92 19.42
C PRO A 267 -2.88 -7.07 18.10
N LEU A 268 -4.20 -7.28 18.16
CA LEU A 268 -5.03 -7.52 16.99
C LEU A 268 -5.43 -6.18 16.36
N ALA A 269 -5.26 -6.08 15.04
CA ALA A 269 -5.77 -4.94 14.30
C ALA A 269 -7.28 -4.79 14.54
N ILE A 270 -7.74 -3.54 14.74
CA ILE A 270 -9.16 -3.24 14.81
C ILE A 270 -9.74 -3.50 13.44
N MET A 271 -10.23 -4.72 13.25
CA MET A 271 -10.73 -5.13 11.96
C MET A 271 -12.10 -4.51 11.75
N PRO A 272 -12.28 -3.87 10.61
CA PRO A 272 -13.53 -3.23 10.30
C PRO A 272 -14.52 -4.41 10.06
N VAL A 273 -15.56 -4.55 10.89
CA VAL A 273 -16.50 -5.70 10.80
C VAL A 273 -17.42 -5.49 9.61
N HIS A 274 -17.54 -6.48 8.72
CA HIS A 274 -18.65 -6.51 7.77
C HIS A 274 -19.92 -6.78 8.58
N PHE A 275 -20.51 -5.74 9.17
CA PHE A 275 -21.75 -5.86 9.96
C PHE A 275 -22.95 -6.26 9.10
N LEU A 276 -22.78 -6.33 7.79
CA LEU A 276 -23.80 -6.72 6.85
C LEU A 276 -23.22 -7.87 6.02
N ASP A 277 -23.78 -9.07 6.20
CA ASP A 277 -23.66 -10.20 5.27
C ASP A 277 -24.36 -9.91 3.92
N ARG A 278 -24.76 -8.65 3.71
CA ARG A 278 -25.70 -8.19 2.70
C ARG A 278 -25.15 -6.93 2.03
N GLY A 279 -25.00 -6.97 0.72
CA GLY A 279 -24.57 -5.86 -0.12
C GLY A 279 -25.74 -5.06 -0.69
N PRO A 280 -25.47 -4.04 -1.53
CA PRO A 280 -26.50 -3.25 -2.22
C PRO A 280 -27.44 -4.09 -3.11
N LYS A 281 -27.06 -5.33 -3.42
CA LYS A 281 -27.87 -6.28 -4.20
C LYS A 281 -28.89 -7.03 -3.34
N ASP A 282 -28.72 -7.01 -2.02
CA ASP A 282 -29.62 -7.65 -1.06
C ASP A 282 -30.72 -6.66 -0.67
N LEU A 283 -31.62 -6.43 -1.64
CA LEU A 283 -32.77 -5.54 -1.51
C LEU A 283 -33.77 -6.13 -0.51
N GLY A 284 -33.80 -5.59 0.70
CA GLY A 284 -34.80 -5.95 1.71
C GLY A 284 -35.00 -4.85 2.75
N ILE A 285 -36.12 -4.97 3.48
CA ILE A 285 -36.65 -4.18 4.63
C ILE A 285 -35.65 -3.61 5.63
N TRP A 286 -34.38 -4.01 5.57
CA TRP A 286 -33.32 -3.47 6.40
C TRP A 286 -32.83 -2.09 5.92
N TRP A 287 -32.86 -1.79 4.61
CA TRP A 287 -32.38 -0.48 4.13
C TRP A 287 -33.24 0.68 4.61
N ASP A 288 -34.56 0.48 4.66
CA ASP A 288 -35.53 1.47 5.17
C ASP A 288 -35.33 1.76 6.66
N ARG A 289 -34.68 0.86 7.41
CA ARG A 289 -34.33 1.08 8.83
C ARG A 289 -33.12 1.99 9.03
N TYR A 290 -32.22 2.07 8.05
CA TYR A 290 -30.97 2.84 8.15
C TYR A 290 -31.01 4.20 7.46
N CYS A 291 -31.90 4.36 6.48
CA CYS A 291 -32.19 5.65 5.84
C CYS A 291 -33.70 5.87 5.81
N ILE A 292 -34.24 6.24 6.97
CA ILE A 292 -35.61 6.73 7.09
C ILE A 292 -35.65 8.03 6.26
N ASP A 293 -36.45 8.05 5.20
CA ASP A 293 -36.71 9.21 4.33
C ASP A 293 -35.70 9.53 3.20
N ALA A 294 -34.95 8.53 2.71
CA ALA A 294 -34.11 8.61 1.49
C ALA A 294 -32.97 9.66 1.49
N VAL A 295 -32.83 10.47 2.55
CA VAL A 295 -31.74 11.43 2.73
C VAL A 295 -30.75 10.88 3.76
N CYS A 296 -29.76 10.11 3.31
CA CYS A 296 -28.72 9.52 4.17
C CYS A 296 -27.63 10.56 4.57
N SER A 297 -28.02 11.69 5.16
CA SER A 297 -27.12 12.82 5.50
C SER A 297 -26.11 12.52 6.62
N LEU A 298 -26.29 11.41 7.35
CA LEU A 298 -25.45 11.01 8.49
C LEU A 298 -24.48 9.84 8.18
N GLN A 299 -24.31 9.46 6.90
CA GLN A 299 -23.32 8.45 6.52
C GLN A 299 -21.90 9.04 6.42
N THR A 300 -21.38 9.51 7.55
CA THR A 300 -19.94 9.57 7.77
C THR A 300 -19.59 8.42 8.70
N LEU A 301 -18.92 7.40 8.16
CA LEU A 301 -18.61 6.09 8.75
C LEU A 301 -19.72 5.02 8.67
N ARG A 302 -19.75 4.32 7.52
CA ARG A 302 -19.78 2.85 7.61
C ARG A 302 -18.50 2.43 8.35
N ARG A 303 -18.65 2.11 9.64
CA ARG A 303 -17.67 1.61 10.63
C ARG A 303 -16.95 2.62 11.52
N VAL A 304 -17.67 3.20 12.48
CA VAL A 304 -17.26 3.22 13.90
C VAL A 304 -18.56 3.08 14.71
N LEU A 305 -18.52 2.26 15.75
CA LEU A 305 -19.58 2.17 16.74
C LEU A 305 -19.98 3.57 17.25
N SER A 306 -21.23 3.96 17.00
CA SER A 306 -21.92 4.89 17.87
C SER A 306 -22.33 4.12 19.12
N LEU A 307 -21.65 4.37 20.25
CA LEU A 307 -22.19 4.16 21.59
C LEU A 307 -21.56 5.17 22.55
N HIS A 308 -22.20 6.34 22.64
CA HIS A 308 -22.80 6.90 23.87
C HIS A 308 -22.87 8.42 23.87
N ASN A 309 -24.11 8.88 24.05
CA ASN A 309 -24.50 10.17 24.59
C ASN A 309 -23.61 10.55 25.79
N PHE A 310 -23.00 11.73 25.73
CA PHE A 310 -22.84 12.56 26.92
C PHE A 310 -23.83 13.70 26.80
N ASP A 311 -24.88 13.64 27.62
CA ASP A 311 -25.65 14.80 28.04
C ASP A 311 -24.66 15.87 28.53
N ARG A 312 -24.44 16.91 27.72
CA ARG A 312 -24.02 18.20 28.26
C ARG A 312 -25.29 18.94 28.67
N PRO A 313 -25.40 19.40 29.93
CA PRO A 313 -26.43 20.36 30.28
C PRO A 313 -26.23 21.59 29.38
N GLN A 314 -27.26 21.94 28.60
CA GLN A 314 -27.31 23.22 27.95
C GLN A 314 -27.29 24.30 29.04
N SER A 315 -26.35 25.23 28.99
CA SER A 315 -26.47 26.43 29.82
C SER A 315 -27.75 27.16 29.41
N PRO A 316 -28.51 27.75 30.35
CA PRO A 316 -29.65 28.57 29.99
C PRO A 316 -29.17 29.75 29.15
N ARG A 317 -29.89 30.03 28.06
CA ARG A 317 -29.73 31.27 27.30
C ARG A 317 -30.23 32.42 28.17
N PRO A 318 -29.58 33.59 28.16
CA PRO A 318 -30.14 34.76 28.82
C PRO A 318 -31.42 35.16 28.10
N ASP A 319 -32.52 35.23 28.85
CA ASP A 319 -33.77 35.80 28.37
C ASP A 319 -33.54 37.25 27.97
N THR A 320 -34.04 37.56 26.78
CA THR A 320 -34.10 38.89 26.21
C THR A 320 -35.37 39.56 26.73
N VAL A 321 -35.19 40.59 27.55
CA VAL A 321 -36.08 41.77 27.66
C VAL A 321 -35.19 43.00 27.75
#